data_AF-C0LMX0-F1
#
_entry.id   AF-C0LMX0-F1
#
_cell.length_a   1.000
_cell.length_b   1.000
_cell.length_c   1.000
_cell.angle_alpha   90.00
_cell.angle_beta   90.00
_cell.angle_gamma   90.00
#
_symmetry.space_group_name_H-M   'P 1'
#
loop_
_entity.id
_entity.type
_entity.pdbx_description
1 polymer ?
#
loop_
_entity_poly.entity_id
_entity_poly.type
_entity_poly.pdbx_seq_one_letter_code
_entity_poly.pdbx_strand_id
1 'polypeptide(L)'
;MKGKSDPIDAYAAATAVASGRATGVPKTRDGIVEAVRALRVPRRSAVKARTQAINQARQLVITAPEELRAQLRGLPARELAAVCARFRPSDLASPLGATKAALRILSRRILALSEEIADLDVELKALTAQTAPTLMNRMGVGPDVAGQLLATAGDNPDRLRSEAAFAHLCGVAPIPASSGRRDRHRLNRGGDRAANHALHTIALSRMRWDERTRSYVDRRTAQGLSKKDIMRCLKRHIAREIYHALINDLQARDPATKAPTTADLAKAA
;
A
#
# COMPACT_ATOMS: atom_id res chain seq x y z
N MET A 1 -38.10 -12.29 9.79
CA MET A 1 -37.22 -11.17 9.38
C MET A 1 -36.20 -11.69 8.40
N LYS A 2 -36.25 -11.33 7.10
CA LYS A 2 -35.15 -11.64 6.18
C LYS A 2 -33.96 -10.76 6.60
N GLY A 3 -32.92 -11.40 7.13
CA GLY A 3 -31.68 -10.73 7.50
C GLY A 3 -30.99 -10.12 6.28
N LYS A 4 -29.97 -9.30 6.55
CA LYS A 4 -29.12 -8.64 5.55
C LYS A 4 -28.69 -9.63 4.46
N SER A 5 -29.02 -9.33 3.20
CA SER A 5 -28.68 -10.16 2.04
C SER A 5 -28.20 -9.28 0.88
N ASP A 6 -27.30 -9.82 0.05
CA ASP A 6 -26.68 -9.08 -1.06
C ASP A 6 -27.71 -8.48 -2.05
N PRO A 7 -28.83 -9.16 -2.40
CA PRO A 7 -29.86 -8.56 -3.25
C PRO A 7 -30.56 -7.35 -2.61
N ILE A 8 -30.80 -7.38 -1.30
CA ILE A 8 -31.42 -6.27 -0.56
C ILE A 8 -30.45 -5.09 -0.49
N ASP A 9 -29.17 -5.35 -0.22
CA ASP A 9 -28.12 -4.31 -0.19
C ASP A 9 -27.91 -3.69 -1.60
N ALA A 10 -27.94 -4.50 -2.66
CA ALA A 10 -27.84 -4.04 -4.04
C ALA A 10 -29.04 -3.16 -4.46
N TYR A 11 -30.27 -3.58 -4.12
CA TYR A 11 -31.46 -2.79 -4.36
C TYR A 11 -31.42 -1.48 -3.57
N ALA A 12 -31.07 -1.52 -2.28
CA ALA A 12 -30.95 -0.31 -1.46
C ALA A 12 -29.90 0.67 -2.00
N ALA A 13 -28.77 0.17 -2.49
CA ALA A 13 -27.75 0.99 -3.14
C ALA A 13 -28.28 1.62 -4.46
N ALA A 14 -28.94 0.82 -5.31
CA ALA A 14 -29.54 1.31 -6.55
C ALA A 14 -30.62 2.37 -6.28
N THR A 15 -31.51 2.13 -5.33
CA THR A 15 -32.53 3.11 -4.89
C THR A 15 -31.88 4.36 -4.32
N ALA A 16 -30.79 4.26 -3.55
CA ALA A 16 -30.08 5.42 -3.04
C ALA A 16 -29.48 6.28 -4.17
N VAL A 17 -28.95 5.67 -5.23
CA VAL A 17 -28.47 6.37 -6.43
C VAL A 17 -29.63 7.01 -7.19
N ALA A 18 -30.68 6.24 -7.49
CA ALA A 18 -31.84 6.72 -8.24
C ALA A 18 -32.59 7.86 -7.54
N SER A 19 -32.65 7.83 -6.20
CA SER A 19 -33.26 8.90 -5.39
C SER A 19 -32.34 10.10 -5.14
N GLY A 20 -31.11 10.11 -5.68
CA GLY A 20 -30.14 11.18 -5.42
C GLY A 20 -29.63 11.24 -3.99
N ARG A 21 -29.93 10.24 -3.14
CA ARG A 21 -29.41 10.14 -1.77
C ARG A 21 -27.92 9.73 -1.76
N ALA A 22 -27.49 8.99 -2.77
CA ALA A 22 -26.09 8.64 -3.01
C ALA A 22 -25.59 9.32 -4.30
N THR A 23 -24.83 10.41 -4.14
CA THR A 23 -24.30 11.25 -5.24
C THR A 23 -22.80 11.10 -5.44
N GLY A 24 -22.22 9.97 -5.01
CA GLY A 24 -20.79 9.74 -5.11
C GLY A 24 -20.34 9.62 -6.56
N VAL A 25 -19.55 10.58 -7.04
CA VAL A 25 -18.88 10.44 -8.34
C VAL A 25 -17.91 9.24 -8.25
N PRO A 26 -17.83 8.35 -9.25
CA PRO A 26 -16.84 7.27 -9.28
C PRO A 26 -15.44 7.80 -9.64
N LYS A 27 -14.41 6.98 -9.39
CA LYS A 27 -13.06 7.28 -9.91
C LYS A 27 -13.08 7.18 -11.42
N THR A 28 -12.47 8.15 -12.10
CA THR A 28 -12.11 7.99 -13.51
C THR A 28 -11.07 6.85 -13.64
N ARG A 29 -11.17 6.08 -14.73
CA ARG A 29 -10.37 4.86 -14.98
C ARG A 29 -9.75 4.85 -16.38
N ASP A 30 -9.30 6.02 -16.80
CA ASP A 30 -8.84 6.30 -18.16
C ASP A 30 -7.42 6.90 -18.19
N GLY A 31 -6.87 7.29 -17.03
CA GLY A 31 -5.56 7.92 -16.93
C GLY A 31 -4.44 7.05 -16.33
N ILE A 32 -3.29 7.69 -16.11
CA ILE A 32 -2.07 7.04 -15.60
C ILE A 32 -2.31 6.41 -14.21
N VAL A 33 -3.20 6.96 -13.38
CA VAL A 33 -3.49 6.35 -12.06
C VAL A 33 -4.14 4.98 -12.23
N GLU A 34 -4.96 4.77 -13.26
CA GLU A 34 -5.52 3.45 -13.57
C GLU A 34 -4.45 2.48 -14.10
N ALA A 35 -3.51 2.96 -14.92
CA ALA A 35 -2.36 2.15 -15.35
C ALA A 35 -1.50 1.71 -14.15
N VAL A 36 -1.20 2.63 -13.23
CA VAL A 36 -0.51 2.34 -11.95
C VAL A 36 -1.31 1.32 -11.14
N ARG A 37 -2.63 1.49 -11.01
CA ARG A 37 -3.50 0.54 -10.29
C ARG A 37 -3.42 -0.85 -10.94
N ALA A 38 -3.45 -0.92 -12.27
CA ALA A 38 -3.39 -2.16 -13.02
C ALA A 38 -2.07 -2.90 -12.78
N LEU A 39 -0.92 -2.23 -12.88
CA LEU A 39 0.42 -2.82 -12.64
C LEU A 39 0.65 -3.22 -11.18
N ARG A 40 0.00 -2.55 -10.23
CA ARG A 40 0.08 -2.94 -8.81
C ARG A 40 -0.60 -4.28 -8.51
N VAL A 41 -1.57 -4.71 -9.32
CA VAL A 41 -2.26 -6.00 -9.14
C VAL A 41 -1.29 -7.19 -9.26
N PRO A 42 -0.60 -7.40 -10.41
CA PRO A 42 0.35 -8.50 -10.55
C PRO A 42 1.51 -8.36 -9.56
N ARG A 43 2.03 -7.14 -9.34
CA ARG A 43 3.12 -6.93 -8.37
C ARG A 43 2.76 -7.42 -6.98
N ARG A 44 1.58 -7.04 -6.47
CA ARG A 44 1.12 -7.46 -5.14
C ARG A 44 0.90 -8.97 -5.08
N SER A 45 0.40 -9.56 -6.16
CA SER A 45 0.27 -11.01 -6.29
C SER A 45 1.65 -11.69 -6.20
N ALA A 46 2.62 -11.21 -6.97
CA ALA A 46 3.98 -11.75 -7.01
C ALA A 46 4.68 -11.63 -5.65
N VAL A 47 4.57 -10.49 -4.95
CA VAL A 47 5.12 -10.31 -3.59
C VAL A 47 4.55 -11.35 -2.62
N LYS A 48 3.22 -11.59 -2.68
CA LYS A 48 2.55 -12.58 -1.82
C LYS A 48 3.01 -13.99 -2.15
N ALA A 49 3.03 -14.35 -3.44
CA ALA A 49 3.46 -15.67 -3.90
C ALA A 49 4.94 -15.95 -3.55
N ARG A 50 5.81 -14.93 -3.69
CA ARG A 50 7.23 -15.05 -3.35
C ARG A 50 7.41 -15.28 -1.86
N THR A 51 6.68 -14.54 -1.03
CA THR A 51 6.70 -14.71 0.43
C THR A 51 6.25 -16.11 0.83
N GLN A 52 5.18 -16.61 0.21
CA GLN A 52 4.70 -17.98 0.44
C GLN A 52 5.75 -19.02 0.05
N ALA A 53 6.38 -18.88 -1.12
CA ALA A 53 7.41 -19.80 -1.59
C ALA A 53 8.65 -19.78 -0.68
N ILE A 54 9.09 -18.61 -0.20
CA ILE A 54 10.18 -18.48 0.78
C ILE A 54 9.82 -19.22 2.07
N ASN A 55 8.60 -19.04 2.58
CA ASN A 55 8.17 -19.70 3.80
C ASN A 55 8.13 -21.22 3.62
N GLN A 56 7.61 -21.72 2.50
CA GLN A 56 7.61 -23.16 2.19
C GLN A 56 9.03 -23.72 2.09
N ALA A 57 9.95 -23.01 1.42
CA ALA A 57 11.34 -23.43 1.30
C ALA A 57 12.00 -23.50 2.68
N ARG A 58 11.78 -22.51 3.54
CA ARG A 58 12.29 -22.51 4.93
C ARG A 58 11.74 -23.66 5.76
N GLN A 59 10.45 -23.97 5.62
CA GLN A 59 9.85 -25.11 6.32
C GLN A 59 10.47 -26.44 5.88
N LEU A 60 10.72 -26.63 4.58
CA LEU A 60 11.44 -27.81 4.09
C LEU A 60 12.86 -27.89 4.62
N VAL A 61 13.58 -26.76 4.73
CA VAL A 61 14.93 -26.75 5.35
C VAL A 61 14.88 -27.20 6.81
N ILE A 62 13.86 -26.80 7.57
CA ILE A 62 13.71 -27.20 8.98
C ILE A 62 13.59 -28.72 9.10
N THR A 63 12.85 -29.39 8.22
CA THR A 63 12.63 -30.85 8.29
C THR A 63 13.56 -31.68 7.38
N ALA A 64 14.46 -31.05 6.62
CA ALA A 64 15.38 -31.71 5.71
C ALA A 64 16.34 -32.70 6.42
N PRO A 65 16.88 -33.72 5.72
CA PRO A 65 18.00 -34.53 6.24
C PRO A 65 19.17 -33.65 6.73
N GLU A 66 19.88 -34.06 7.78
CA GLU A 66 20.85 -33.20 8.48
C GLU A 66 21.97 -32.70 7.58
N GLU A 67 22.46 -33.55 6.68
CA GLU A 67 23.47 -33.19 5.67
C GLU A 67 23.04 -31.99 4.80
N LEU A 68 21.75 -31.88 4.48
CA LEU A 68 21.19 -30.78 3.69
C LEU A 68 20.83 -29.60 4.58
N ARG A 69 20.26 -29.86 5.76
CA ARG A 69 19.90 -28.82 6.73
C ARG A 69 21.11 -28.02 7.15
N ALA A 70 22.23 -28.67 7.46
CA ALA A 70 23.48 -28.01 7.87
C ALA A 70 24.01 -27.03 6.81
N GLN A 71 23.89 -27.38 5.52
CA GLN A 71 24.34 -26.53 4.40
C GLN A 71 23.45 -25.29 4.18
N LEU A 72 22.16 -25.38 4.54
CA LEU A 72 21.17 -24.37 4.19
C LEU A 72 20.72 -23.50 5.37
N ARG A 73 20.94 -23.96 6.62
CA ARG A 73 20.55 -23.22 7.83
C ARG A 73 21.32 -21.90 7.89
N GLY A 74 20.60 -20.83 8.18
CA GLY A 74 21.18 -19.49 8.33
C GLY A 74 21.32 -18.71 7.01
N LEU A 75 21.17 -19.35 5.85
CA LEU A 75 21.24 -18.64 4.57
C LEU A 75 20.09 -17.62 4.44
N PRO A 76 20.38 -16.38 3.99
CA PRO A 76 19.35 -15.42 3.67
C PRO A 76 18.50 -15.93 2.49
N ALA A 77 17.24 -15.50 2.42
CA ALA A 77 16.28 -16.07 1.46
C ALA A 77 16.74 -16.01 -0.01
N ARG A 78 17.46 -14.94 -0.39
CA ARG A 78 18.02 -14.77 -1.74
C ARG A 78 19.09 -15.82 -2.04
N GLU A 79 20.01 -16.03 -1.10
CA GLU A 79 21.10 -16.99 -1.24
C GLU A 79 20.59 -18.43 -1.19
N LEU A 80 19.67 -18.71 -0.26
CA LEU A 80 18.98 -19.99 -0.17
C LEU A 80 18.33 -20.36 -1.52
N ALA A 81 17.63 -19.41 -2.14
CA ALA A 81 17.01 -19.63 -3.45
C ALA A 81 18.06 -19.83 -4.55
N ALA A 82 19.13 -19.03 -4.57
CA ALA A 82 20.19 -19.16 -5.57
C ALA A 82 20.89 -20.54 -5.50
N VAL A 83 21.21 -21.02 -4.30
CA VAL A 83 21.84 -22.32 -4.06
C VAL A 83 20.88 -23.46 -4.46
N CYS A 84 19.68 -23.47 -3.88
CA CYS A 84 18.73 -24.57 -4.08
C CYS A 84 18.22 -24.67 -5.53
N ALA A 85 18.11 -23.55 -6.26
CA ALA A 85 17.69 -23.55 -7.67
C ALA A 85 18.63 -24.37 -8.59
N ARG A 86 19.88 -24.57 -8.16
CA ARG A 86 20.93 -25.30 -8.88
C ARG A 86 21.04 -26.78 -8.50
N PHE A 87 20.24 -27.26 -7.55
CA PHE A 87 20.29 -28.67 -7.15
C PHE A 87 20.03 -29.63 -8.31
N ARG A 88 20.75 -30.76 -8.28
CA ARG A 88 20.59 -31.89 -9.20
C ARG A 88 20.14 -33.10 -8.38
N PRO A 89 18.84 -33.22 -8.07
CA PRO A 89 18.32 -34.39 -7.38
C PRO A 89 18.44 -35.61 -8.32
N SER A 90 18.86 -36.74 -7.76
CA SER A 90 18.94 -38.02 -8.46
C SER A 90 17.74 -38.89 -8.11
N ASP A 91 17.75 -39.48 -6.91
CA ASP A 91 16.72 -40.41 -6.45
C ASP A 91 15.56 -39.69 -5.73
N LEU A 92 14.42 -39.57 -6.41
CA LEU A 92 13.20 -38.96 -5.84
C LEU A 92 12.47 -39.86 -4.83
N ALA A 93 12.80 -41.14 -4.75
CA ALA A 93 12.27 -42.01 -3.70
C ALA A 93 12.99 -41.80 -2.36
N SER A 94 14.23 -41.27 -2.38
CA SER A 94 14.95 -40.89 -1.16
C SER A 94 14.43 -39.57 -0.57
N PRO A 95 14.35 -39.44 0.77
CA PRO A 95 14.02 -38.17 1.42
C PRO A 95 14.96 -37.02 1.03
N LEU A 96 16.25 -37.30 0.84
CA LEU A 96 17.22 -36.30 0.40
C LEU A 96 16.94 -35.79 -1.02
N GLY A 97 16.76 -36.70 -1.98
CA GLY A 97 16.52 -36.33 -3.37
C GLY A 97 15.17 -35.66 -3.57
N ALA A 98 14.11 -36.15 -2.89
CA ALA A 98 12.80 -35.52 -2.88
C ALA A 98 12.85 -34.09 -2.28
N THR A 99 13.55 -33.90 -1.16
CA THR A 99 13.70 -32.58 -0.53
C THR A 99 14.49 -31.62 -1.43
N LYS A 100 15.60 -32.07 -2.04
CA LYS A 100 16.36 -31.27 -3.01
C LYS A 100 15.50 -30.88 -4.22
N ALA A 101 14.68 -31.79 -4.74
CA ALA A 101 13.77 -31.51 -5.85
C ALA A 101 12.72 -30.45 -5.48
N ALA A 102 12.07 -30.60 -4.32
CA ALA A 102 11.07 -29.65 -3.83
C ALA A 102 11.68 -28.25 -3.59
N LEU A 103 12.84 -28.17 -2.93
CA LEU A 103 13.57 -26.93 -2.72
C LEU A 103 13.96 -26.25 -4.03
N ARG A 104 14.39 -27.02 -5.04
CA ARG A 104 14.70 -26.49 -6.37
C ARG A 104 13.50 -25.83 -7.03
N ILE A 105 12.34 -26.50 -7.00
CA ILE A 105 11.10 -25.98 -7.61
C ILE A 105 10.69 -24.67 -6.94
N LEU A 106 10.64 -24.64 -5.60
CA LEU A 106 10.30 -23.43 -4.84
C LEU A 106 11.31 -22.31 -5.08
N SER A 107 12.59 -22.64 -5.15
CA SER A 107 13.65 -21.65 -5.34
C SER A 107 13.63 -21.01 -6.71
N ARG A 108 13.40 -21.79 -7.78
CA ARG A 108 13.17 -21.23 -9.12
C ARG A 108 11.95 -20.31 -9.16
N ARG A 109 10.86 -20.68 -8.47
CA ARG A 109 9.69 -19.81 -8.31
C ARG A 109 10.03 -18.52 -7.57
N ILE A 110 10.83 -18.57 -6.51
CA ILE A 110 11.28 -17.37 -5.77
C ILE A 110 12.07 -16.44 -6.68
N LEU A 111 12.97 -16.98 -7.50
CA LEU A 111 13.80 -16.20 -8.43
C LEU A 111 12.95 -15.54 -9.51
N ALA A 112 12.11 -16.31 -10.21
CA ALA A 112 11.22 -15.78 -11.24
C ALA A 112 10.28 -14.68 -10.71
N LEU A 113 9.66 -14.89 -9.53
CA LEU A 113 8.83 -13.87 -8.90
C LEU A 113 9.64 -12.65 -8.43
N SER A 114 10.94 -12.80 -8.15
CA SER A 114 11.79 -11.66 -7.78
C SER A 114 12.12 -10.80 -8.99
N GLU A 115 12.32 -11.41 -10.15
CA GLU A 115 12.49 -10.72 -11.43
C GLU A 115 11.20 -9.98 -11.81
N GLU A 116 10.05 -10.65 -11.78
CA GLU A 116 8.74 -10.02 -12.06
C GLU A 116 8.46 -8.81 -11.16
N ILE A 117 8.79 -8.91 -9.87
CA ILE A 117 8.64 -7.78 -8.94
C ILE A 117 9.59 -6.63 -9.30
N ALA A 118 10.83 -6.93 -9.68
CA ALA A 118 11.82 -5.91 -10.03
C ALA A 118 11.41 -5.15 -11.30
N ASP A 119 10.93 -5.86 -12.32
CA ASP A 119 10.45 -5.26 -13.56
C ASP A 119 9.24 -4.34 -13.29
N LEU A 120 8.26 -4.82 -12.51
CA LEU A 120 7.11 -4.01 -12.13
C LEU A 120 7.48 -2.82 -11.21
N ASP A 121 8.50 -2.96 -10.37
CA ASP A 121 9.01 -1.85 -9.55
C ASP A 121 9.61 -0.73 -10.42
N VAL A 122 10.28 -1.07 -11.52
CA VAL A 122 10.80 -0.09 -12.49
C VAL A 122 9.67 0.69 -13.14
N GLU A 123 8.67 -0.02 -13.70
CA GLU A 123 7.52 0.61 -14.37
C GLU A 123 6.72 1.50 -13.42
N LEU A 124 6.42 1.01 -12.21
CA LEU A 124 5.71 1.78 -11.21
C LEU A 124 6.50 3.02 -10.78
N LYS A 125 7.83 2.91 -10.66
CA LYS A 125 8.67 4.07 -10.31
C LYS A 125 8.59 5.15 -11.37
N ALA A 126 8.66 4.79 -12.66
CA ALA A 126 8.56 5.73 -13.76
C ALA A 126 7.20 6.45 -13.76
N LEU A 127 6.09 5.69 -13.73
CA LEU A 127 4.74 6.24 -13.77
C LEU A 127 4.41 7.10 -12.54
N THR A 128 4.83 6.68 -11.35
CA THR A 128 4.57 7.45 -10.12
C THR A 128 5.41 8.73 -10.04
N ALA A 129 6.66 8.71 -10.52
CA ALA A 129 7.48 9.92 -10.62
C ALA A 129 6.90 10.93 -11.63
N GLN A 130 6.39 10.44 -12.76
CA GLN A 130 5.72 11.28 -13.76
C GLN A 130 4.40 11.85 -13.22
N THR A 131 3.61 11.04 -12.52
CA THR A 131 2.25 11.39 -12.11
C THR A 131 2.20 12.21 -10.84
N ALA A 132 3.11 11.94 -9.90
CA ALA A 132 3.06 12.51 -8.56
C ALA A 132 4.44 12.84 -8.00
N PRO A 133 5.19 13.77 -8.64
CA PRO A 133 6.54 14.12 -8.21
C PRO A 133 6.58 14.74 -6.80
N THR A 134 5.62 15.58 -6.42
CA THR A 134 5.56 16.17 -5.07
C THR A 134 5.34 15.10 -4.01
N LEU A 135 4.47 14.13 -4.30
CA LEU A 135 4.20 12.98 -3.43
C LEU A 135 5.44 12.08 -3.29
N MET A 136 6.11 11.77 -4.40
CA MET A 136 7.31 10.93 -4.42
C MET A 136 8.48 11.55 -3.66
N ASN A 137 8.55 12.88 -3.54
CA ASN A 137 9.57 13.57 -2.77
C ASN A 137 9.32 13.54 -1.25
N ARG A 138 8.21 12.96 -0.76
CA ARG A 138 7.93 12.87 0.68
C ARG A 138 8.66 11.69 1.33
N MET A 139 9.28 11.94 2.49
CA MET A 139 9.99 10.88 3.21
C MET A 139 9.05 9.72 3.55
N GLY A 140 9.50 8.50 3.21
CA GLY A 140 8.77 7.26 3.42
C GLY A 140 7.81 6.91 2.28
N VAL A 141 7.74 7.72 1.22
CA VAL A 141 6.95 7.43 0.02
C VAL A 141 7.85 6.83 -1.05
N GLY A 142 7.62 5.55 -1.36
CA GLY A 142 8.19 4.89 -2.54
C GLY A 142 7.12 4.54 -3.57
N PRO A 143 7.49 3.96 -4.72
CA PRO A 143 6.56 3.72 -5.84
C PRO A 143 5.29 2.97 -5.47
N ASP A 144 5.38 1.89 -4.66
CA ASP A 144 4.19 1.14 -4.25
C ASP A 144 3.28 1.92 -3.28
N VAL A 145 3.88 2.70 -2.37
CA VAL A 145 3.14 3.57 -1.44
C VAL A 145 2.43 4.67 -2.21
N ALA A 146 3.15 5.35 -3.11
CA ALA A 146 2.60 6.38 -3.97
C ALA A 146 1.48 5.82 -4.86
N GLY A 147 1.73 4.69 -5.53
CA GLY A 147 0.74 4.07 -6.40
C GLY A 147 -0.50 3.57 -5.64
N GLN A 148 -0.37 3.15 -4.37
CA GLN A 148 -1.55 2.86 -3.54
C GLN A 148 -2.35 4.12 -3.25
N LEU A 149 -1.69 5.20 -2.84
CA LEU A 149 -2.35 6.46 -2.49
C LEU A 149 -3.03 7.10 -3.70
N LEU A 150 -2.36 7.08 -4.86
CA LEU A 150 -2.93 7.48 -6.15
C LEU A 150 -4.15 6.62 -6.50
N ALA A 151 -4.03 5.29 -6.46
CA ALA A 151 -5.17 4.40 -6.73
C ALA A 151 -6.34 4.63 -5.75
N THR A 152 -6.05 5.01 -4.50
CA THR A 152 -7.08 5.37 -3.51
C THR A 152 -7.75 6.71 -3.85
N ALA A 153 -6.98 7.72 -4.27
CA ALA A 153 -7.50 9.02 -4.70
C ALA A 153 -8.34 8.93 -5.99
N GLY A 154 -7.80 8.29 -7.03
CA GLY A 154 -8.30 8.32 -8.41
C GLY A 154 -7.68 9.45 -9.23
N ASP A 155 -7.90 9.42 -10.55
CA ASP A 155 -7.42 10.46 -11.48
C ASP A 155 -8.23 11.76 -11.39
N ASN A 156 -9.45 11.74 -10.80
CA ASN A 156 -10.32 12.90 -10.61
C ASN A 156 -10.27 13.41 -9.16
N PRO A 157 -9.31 14.29 -8.80
CA PRO A 157 -9.05 14.73 -7.43
C PRO A 157 -10.20 15.51 -6.78
N ASP A 158 -11.09 16.15 -7.54
CA ASP A 158 -12.22 16.96 -7.02
C ASP A 158 -13.20 16.17 -6.14
N ARG A 159 -13.15 14.85 -6.24
CA ARG A 159 -13.88 13.93 -5.35
C ARG A 159 -13.37 14.00 -3.91
N LEU A 160 -12.11 14.38 -3.70
CA LEU A 160 -11.48 14.54 -2.40
C LEU A 160 -11.68 15.97 -1.88
N ARG A 161 -12.88 16.23 -1.36
CA ARG A 161 -13.33 17.57 -0.95
C ARG A 161 -12.54 18.21 0.20
N SER A 162 -11.76 17.44 0.97
CA SER A 162 -10.93 17.97 2.06
C SER A 162 -9.91 16.95 2.57
N GLU A 163 -8.92 17.44 3.33
CA GLU A 163 -8.00 16.61 4.12
C GLU A 163 -8.73 15.64 5.05
N ALA A 164 -9.85 16.08 5.64
CA ALA A 164 -10.63 15.27 6.56
C ALA A 164 -11.33 14.12 5.79
N ALA A 165 -11.90 14.41 4.63
CA ALA A 165 -12.48 13.40 3.76
C ALA A 165 -11.44 12.35 3.32
N PHE A 166 -10.22 12.79 2.97
CA PHE A 166 -9.12 11.89 2.65
C PHE A 166 -8.68 11.03 3.86
N ALA A 167 -8.58 11.62 5.05
CA ALA A 167 -8.29 10.87 6.27
C ALA A 167 -9.36 9.81 6.60
N HIS A 168 -10.64 10.12 6.34
CA HIS A 168 -11.73 9.15 6.45
C HIS A 168 -11.61 8.03 5.42
N LEU A 169 -11.32 8.39 4.16
CA LEU A 169 -11.12 7.43 3.07
C LEU A 169 -9.96 6.48 3.38
N CYS A 170 -8.84 6.95 3.92
CA CYS A 170 -7.72 6.10 4.33
C CYS A 170 -7.93 5.39 5.68
N GLY A 171 -9.08 5.58 6.34
CA GLY A 171 -9.39 4.95 7.63
C GLY A 171 -8.52 5.42 8.79
N VAL A 172 -7.92 6.61 8.70
CA VAL A 172 -7.07 7.20 9.75
C VAL A 172 -7.73 8.36 10.49
N ALA A 173 -8.90 8.79 10.04
CA ALA A 173 -9.71 9.74 10.78
C ALA A 173 -10.13 9.14 12.14
N PRO A 174 -9.93 9.88 13.24
CA PRO A 174 -10.41 9.45 14.56
C PRO A 174 -11.94 9.52 14.55
N ILE A 175 -12.60 8.43 14.97
CA ILE A 175 -14.07 8.41 15.11
C ILE A 175 -14.42 8.55 16.58
N PRO A 176 -15.13 9.60 17.00
CA PRO A 176 -15.62 9.73 18.36
C PRO A 176 -16.42 8.50 18.78
N ALA A 177 -16.08 7.95 19.94
CA ALA A 177 -16.70 6.79 20.55
C ALA A 177 -16.87 7.04 22.05
N SER A 178 -17.54 8.16 22.36
CA SER A 178 -17.81 8.63 23.70
C SER A 178 -19.32 8.76 23.92
N SER A 179 -19.85 8.06 24.91
CA SER A 179 -21.11 8.40 25.59
C SER A 179 -20.72 8.91 26.99
N GLY A 180 -20.73 10.24 27.19
CA GLY A 180 -20.38 10.88 28.47
C GLY A 180 -18.93 11.41 28.57
N ARG A 181 -18.45 11.59 29.82
CA ARG A 181 -17.21 12.31 30.22
C ARG A 181 -15.85 11.71 29.76
N ARG A 182 -15.81 10.70 28.90
CA ARG A 182 -14.57 10.08 28.42
C ARG A 182 -14.37 10.35 26.94
N ASP A 183 -13.32 11.09 26.58
CA ASP A 183 -12.91 11.28 25.19
C ASP A 183 -12.19 10.01 24.68
N ARG A 184 -12.95 9.13 24.01
CA ARG A 184 -12.42 7.91 23.39
C ARG A 184 -12.69 7.95 21.90
N HIS A 185 -11.69 7.53 21.13
CA HIS A 185 -11.78 7.43 19.68
C HIS A 185 -11.62 5.98 19.23
N ARG A 186 -12.52 5.51 18.35
CA ARG A 186 -12.45 4.17 17.74
C ARG A 186 -11.78 4.21 16.37
N LEU A 187 -11.33 3.03 15.93
CA LEU A 187 -10.77 2.82 14.59
C LEU A 187 -11.87 2.95 13.52
N ASN A 188 -11.56 3.65 12.42
CA ASN A 188 -12.39 3.61 11.23
C ASN A 188 -12.17 2.32 10.44
N ARG A 189 -13.14 1.39 10.50
CA ARG A 189 -13.09 0.11 9.77
C ARG A 189 -13.59 0.19 8.32
N GLY A 190 -14.22 1.30 7.93
CA GLY A 190 -14.83 1.51 6.61
C GLY A 190 -13.89 2.15 5.58
N GLY A 191 -12.70 2.58 5.97
CA GLY A 191 -11.70 3.14 5.05
C GLY A 191 -10.91 2.08 4.27
N ASP A 192 -10.21 2.53 3.24
CA ASP A 192 -9.27 1.75 2.44
C ASP A 192 -8.10 1.27 3.32
N ARG A 193 -8.10 -0.04 3.63
CA ARG A 193 -7.08 -0.67 4.46
C ARG A 193 -5.69 -0.65 3.81
N ALA A 194 -5.62 -0.66 2.48
CA ALA A 194 -4.34 -0.62 1.79
C ALA A 194 -3.75 0.79 1.83
N ALA A 195 -4.58 1.85 1.71
CA ALA A 195 -4.15 3.22 1.97
C ALA A 195 -3.73 3.43 3.43
N ASN A 196 -4.50 2.84 4.37
CA ASN A 196 -4.16 2.86 5.79
C ASN A 196 -2.78 2.24 6.08
N HIS A 197 -2.47 1.13 5.41
CA HIS A 197 -1.18 0.46 5.45
C HIS A 197 -0.08 1.33 4.82
N ALA A 198 -0.33 1.96 3.67
CA ALA A 198 0.61 2.89 3.03
C ALA A 198 1.01 4.03 3.99
N LEU A 199 0.03 4.66 4.66
CA LEU A 199 0.29 5.68 5.68
C LEU A 199 1.05 5.14 6.90
N HIS A 200 0.83 3.87 7.26
CA HIS A 200 1.59 3.21 8.32
C HIS A 200 3.06 3.01 7.92
N THR A 201 3.32 2.53 6.70
CA THR A 201 4.68 2.37 6.17
C THR A 201 5.46 3.68 6.15
N ILE A 202 4.82 4.77 5.68
CA ILE A 202 5.44 6.11 5.69
C ILE A 202 5.85 6.47 7.12
N ALA A 203 4.97 6.25 8.08
CA ALA A 203 5.23 6.64 9.45
C ALA A 203 6.32 5.79 10.11
N LEU A 204 6.38 4.48 9.85
CA LEU A 204 7.48 3.63 10.32
C LEU A 204 8.82 4.10 9.75
N SER A 205 8.84 4.49 8.47
CA SER A 205 10.05 5.05 7.84
C SER A 205 10.47 6.37 8.52
N ARG A 206 9.52 7.29 8.72
CA ARG A 206 9.80 8.58 9.39
C ARG A 206 10.23 8.41 10.85
N MET A 207 9.62 7.48 11.60
CA MET A 207 10.06 7.18 12.97
C MET A 207 11.51 6.66 13.03
N ARG A 208 12.01 6.06 11.95
CA ARG A 208 13.38 5.55 11.87
C ARG A 208 14.38 6.59 11.36
N TRP A 209 13.97 7.43 10.41
CA TRP A 209 14.90 8.25 9.64
C TRP A 209 14.61 9.77 9.65
N ASP A 210 13.42 10.21 10.06
CA ASP A 210 13.05 11.63 10.12
C ASP A 210 13.26 12.19 11.53
N GLU A 211 14.21 13.10 11.69
CA GLU A 211 14.56 13.65 13.01
C GLU A 211 13.40 14.43 13.65
N ARG A 212 12.61 15.13 12.83
CA ARG A 212 11.40 15.84 13.30
C ARG A 212 10.36 14.86 13.85
N THR A 213 10.14 13.74 13.19
CA THR A 213 9.22 12.69 13.65
C THR A 213 9.75 12.00 14.91
N ARG A 214 11.06 11.75 15.02
CA ARG A 214 11.67 11.19 16.24
C ARG A 214 11.47 12.11 17.43
N SER A 215 11.81 13.39 17.29
CA SER A 215 11.56 14.42 18.29
C SER A 215 10.07 14.49 18.71
N TYR A 216 9.15 14.36 17.75
CA TYR A 216 7.72 14.30 18.05
C TYR A 216 7.35 13.05 18.86
N VAL A 217 7.87 11.88 18.49
CA VAL A 217 7.62 10.61 19.19
C VAL A 217 8.14 10.67 20.61
N ASP A 218 9.35 11.18 20.82
CA ASP A 218 9.97 11.28 22.15
C ASP A 218 9.16 12.20 23.06
N ARG A 219 8.79 13.39 22.55
CA ARG A 219 7.92 14.32 23.28
C ARG A 219 6.57 13.71 23.64
N ARG A 220 5.93 12.97 22.73
CA ARG A 220 4.62 12.34 23.01
C ARG A 220 4.72 11.15 23.96
N THR A 221 5.85 10.44 23.92
CA THR A 221 6.16 9.36 24.87
C THR A 221 6.34 9.95 26.27
N ALA A 222 7.06 11.06 26.42
CA ALA A 222 7.20 11.78 27.68
C ALA A 222 5.87 12.31 28.23
N GLN A 223 4.89 12.58 27.36
CA GLN A 223 3.51 12.94 27.73
C GLN A 223 2.64 11.73 28.14
N GLY A 224 3.20 10.52 28.20
CA GLY A 224 2.51 9.31 28.63
C GLY A 224 1.66 8.62 27.54
N LEU A 225 1.77 9.02 26.27
CA LEU A 225 1.03 8.35 25.20
C LEU A 225 1.64 7.00 24.83
N SER A 226 0.79 6.01 24.58
CA SER A 226 1.24 4.72 24.05
C SER A 226 1.76 4.84 22.62
N LYS A 227 2.66 3.93 22.20
CA LYS A 227 3.13 3.85 20.81
C LYS A 227 1.98 3.78 19.79
N LYS A 228 0.85 3.14 20.15
CA LYS A 228 -0.34 3.05 19.28
C LYS A 228 -1.03 4.41 19.13
N ASP A 229 -1.08 5.21 20.18
CA ASP A 229 -1.69 6.55 20.15
C ASP A 229 -0.82 7.53 19.38
N ILE A 230 0.49 7.50 19.62
CA ILE A 230 1.49 8.26 18.83
C ILE A 230 1.35 7.90 17.36
N MET A 231 1.24 6.60 17.05
CA MET A 231 1.07 6.14 15.69
C MET A 231 -0.24 6.68 15.06
N ARG A 232 -1.34 6.71 15.80
CA ARG A 232 -2.59 7.27 15.29
C ARG A 232 -2.44 8.76 14.95
N CYS A 233 -1.78 9.54 15.81
CA CYS A 233 -1.48 10.95 15.55
C CYS A 233 -0.61 11.14 14.31
N LEU A 234 0.49 10.39 14.18
CA LEU A 234 1.38 10.46 13.03
C LEU A 234 0.66 10.16 11.72
N LYS A 235 -0.13 9.09 11.66
CA LYS A 235 -0.88 8.74 10.44
C LYS A 235 -1.88 9.81 10.04
N ARG A 236 -2.53 10.47 11.01
CA ARG A 236 -3.45 11.57 10.73
C ARG A 236 -2.71 12.80 10.19
N HIS A 237 -1.53 13.11 10.72
CA HIS A 237 -0.68 14.19 10.22
C HIS A 237 -0.14 13.90 8.82
N ILE A 238 0.38 12.69 8.61
CA ILE A 238 0.86 12.23 7.30
C ILE A 238 -0.28 12.28 6.28
N ALA A 239 -1.50 11.84 6.63
CA ALA A 239 -2.63 11.92 5.70
C ALA A 239 -2.94 13.34 5.23
N ARG A 240 -2.79 14.35 6.10
CA ARG A 240 -2.91 15.76 5.70
C ARG A 240 -1.84 16.16 4.70
N GLU A 241 -0.58 15.88 5.00
CA GLU A 241 0.54 16.21 4.12
C GLU A 241 0.41 15.54 2.74
N ILE A 242 0.06 14.25 2.74
CA ILE A 242 -0.14 13.45 1.54
C ILE A 242 -1.33 13.96 0.72
N TYR A 243 -2.42 14.41 1.36
CA TYR A 243 -3.54 15.02 0.66
C TYR A 243 -3.07 16.24 -0.15
N HIS A 244 -2.33 17.17 0.44
CA HIS A 244 -1.85 18.35 -0.30
C HIS A 244 -0.88 17.98 -1.43
N ALA A 245 0.01 17.02 -1.20
CA ALA A 245 0.91 16.55 -2.26
C ALA A 245 0.14 15.94 -3.44
N LEU A 246 -0.85 15.08 -3.15
CA LEU A 246 -1.72 14.47 -4.16
C LEU A 246 -2.51 15.50 -4.95
N ILE A 247 -3.16 16.44 -4.27
CA ILE A 247 -3.98 17.46 -4.93
C ILE A 247 -3.10 18.36 -5.81
N ASN A 248 -1.94 18.79 -5.31
CA ASN A 248 -0.98 19.59 -6.09
C ASN A 248 -0.57 18.87 -7.38
N ASP A 249 -0.16 17.60 -7.26
CA ASP A 249 0.31 16.82 -8.40
C ASP A 249 -0.82 16.52 -9.41
N LEU A 250 -2.03 16.18 -8.94
CA LEU A 250 -3.15 15.83 -9.81
C LEU A 250 -3.76 17.05 -10.49
N GLN A 251 -3.83 18.21 -9.82
CA GLN A 251 -4.31 19.45 -10.44
C GLN A 251 -3.32 20.01 -11.47
N ALA A 252 -2.01 19.89 -11.23
CA ALA A 252 -0.99 20.31 -12.20
C ALA A 252 -1.02 19.51 -13.51
N ARG A 253 -1.65 18.32 -13.50
CA ARG A 253 -1.83 17.46 -14.69
C ARG A 253 -3.06 17.82 -15.51
N ASP A 254 -4.07 18.46 -14.92
CA ASP A 254 -5.34 18.68 -15.59
C ASP A 254 -5.18 19.77 -16.67
N PRO A 255 -5.40 19.46 -17.97
CA PRO A 255 -5.26 20.44 -19.04
C PRO A 255 -6.19 21.65 -18.87
N ALA A 256 -7.31 21.53 -18.15
CA ALA A 256 -8.21 22.64 -17.85
C ALA A 256 -7.58 23.69 -16.92
N THR A 257 -6.61 23.31 -16.08
CA THR A 257 -5.92 24.23 -15.17
C THR A 257 -4.76 24.98 -15.84
N LYS A 258 -4.38 24.60 -17.08
CA LYS A 258 -3.36 25.27 -17.89
C LYS A 258 -3.92 26.28 -18.90
N ALA A 259 -5.23 26.38 -19.07
CA ALA A 259 -5.82 27.44 -19.87
C ALA A 259 -5.68 28.77 -19.08
N PRO A 260 -5.00 29.80 -19.60
CA PRO A 260 -5.02 31.10 -18.97
C PRO A 260 -6.47 31.55 -18.88
N THR A 261 -6.89 31.95 -17.69
CA THR A 261 -8.22 32.52 -17.51
C THR A 261 -8.29 33.80 -18.36
N THR A 262 -9.45 34.19 -18.87
CA THR A 262 -9.63 35.47 -19.57
C THR A 262 -9.14 36.68 -18.76
N ALA A 263 -9.08 36.54 -17.43
CA ALA A 263 -8.47 37.50 -16.51
C ALA A 263 -6.93 37.60 -16.59
N ASP A 264 -6.23 36.53 -16.96
CA ASP A 264 -4.77 36.50 -17.10
C ASP A 264 -4.32 37.15 -18.41
N LEU A 265 -5.13 37.04 -19.47
CA LEU A 265 -4.90 37.72 -20.74
C LEU A 265 -5.15 39.24 -20.64
N ALA A 266 -6.06 39.67 -19.75
CA ALA A 266 -6.35 41.09 -19.52
C ALA A 266 -5.28 41.83 -18.69
N LYS A 267 -4.35 41.12 -18.05
CA LYS A 267 -3.20 41.71 -17.34
C LYS A 267 -1.92 41.80 -18.19
N ALA A 268 -1.94 41.20 -19.38
CA ALA A 268 -0.81 41.19 -20.32
C ALA A 268 -1.00 42.16 -21.50
N ALA A 269 -2.09 42.92 -21.51
CA ALA A 269 -2.37 44.04 -22.42
C ALA A 269 -2.37 45.35 -21.62
#